data_AF-A0A0D6ASW3-F1
#
_entry.id   AF-A0A0D6ASW3-F1
#
_cell.length_a   1.000
_cell.length_b   1.000
_cell.length_c   1.000
_cell.angle_alpha   90.00
_cell.angle_beta   90.00
_cell.angle_gamma   90.00
#
_symmetry.space_group_name_H-M   'P 1'
#
loop_
_entity.id
_entity.type
_entity.pdbx_description
1 polymer ?
#
loop_
_entity_poly.entity_id
_entity_poly.type
_entity_poly.pdbx_seq_one_letter_code
_entity_poly.pdbx_strand_id
1 'polypeptide(L)'
;MSQFPHDEFVKEYLPELYQNYGEVISSADVTSERRQIDVLFIPTKPVPTTPETLGLLGKLAQTTCLLEVYRNPVTSEQIRDCIGKLISVQQNQIKEAKRERRLIPESQLPKLWIKYLGKINCIF
;
A
#
# COMPACT_ATOMS: atom_id res chain seq x y z
N MET A 1 -26.45 -7.46 -2.58
CA MET A 1 -25.86 -6.80 -3.77
C MET A 1 -25.15 -5.56 -3.28
N SER A 2 -23.82 -5.52 -3.38
CA SER A 2 -23.00 -4.44 -2.82
C SER A 2 -23.26 -3.14 -3.57
N GLN A 3 -23.56 -2.07 -2.85
CA GLN A 3 -24.07 -0.82 -3.40
C GLN A 3 -22.96 0.14 -3.89
N PHE A 4 -21.69 -0.29 -4.00
CA PHE A 4 -20.57 0.60 -4.30
C PHE A 4 -19.42 -0.07 -5.09
N PRO A 5 -19.18 0.31 -6.37
CA PRO A 5 -18.13 -0.26 -7.22
C PRO A 5 -16.67 0.03 -6.81
N HIS A 6 -16.43 0.81 -5.76
CA HIS A 6 -15.12 1.43 -5.50
C HIS A 6 -14.26 0.69 -4.48
N ASP A 7 -14.87 0.10 -3.45
CA ASP A 7 -14.14 -0.82 -2.57
C ASP A 7 -13.74 -2.09 -3.33
N GLU A 8 -14.62 -2.54 -4.23
CA GLU A 8 -14.39 -3.64 -5.16
C GLU A 8 -13.24 -3.31 -6.12
N PHE A 9 -13.19 -2.08 -6.67
CA PHE A 9 -12.04 -1.63 -7.46
C PHE A 9 -10.70 -1.72 -6.71
N VAL A 10 -10.63 -1.25 -5.46
CA VAL A 10 -9.34 -1.29 -4.73
C VAL A 10 -8.96 -2.71 -4.34
N LYS A 11 -9.94 -3.51 -3.91
CA LYS A 11 -9.71 -4.85 -3.37
C LYS A 11 -9.60 -5.94 -4.43
N GLU A 12 -10.13 -5.72 -5.62
CA GLU A 12 -10.09 -6.69 -6.72
C GLU A 12 -9.20 -6.19 -7.88
N TYR A 13 -9.32 -4.92 -8.28
CA TYR A 13 -8.60 -4.42 -9.46
C TYR A 13 -7.11 -4.10 -9.20
N LEU A 14 -6.76 -3.51 -8.04
CA LEU A 14 -5.33 -3.27 -7.75
C LEU A 14 -4.53 -4.58 -7.63
N PRO A 15 -5.05 -5.64 -6.97
CA PRO A 15 -4.40 -6.93 -7.01
C PRO A 15 -4.22 -7.48 -8.43
N GLU A 16 -5.25 -7.42 -9.29
CA GLU A 16 -5.14 -7.87 -10.67
C GLU A 16 -4.04 -7.12 -11.46
N LEU A 17 -3.88 -5.82 -11.24
CA LEU A 17 -2.83 -5.03 -11.88
C LEU A 17 -1.42 -5.38 -11.39
N TYR A 18 -1.28 -5.70 -10.11
CA TYR A 18 0.02 -5.91 -9.47
C TYR A 18 0.46 -7.37 -9.37
N GLN A 19 -0.45 -8.34 -9.47
CA GLN A 19 -0.17 -9.78 -9.26
C GLN A 19 0.94 -10.32 -10.17
N ASN A 20 1.12 -9.72 -11.35
CA ASN A 20 2.16 -10.15 -12.30
C ASN A 20 3.56 -9.69 -11.91
N TYR A 21 3.68 -8.73 -11.00
CA TYR A 21 4.94 -8.05 -10.63
C TYR A 21 5.36 -8.27 -9.18
N GLY A 22 4.50 -8.87 -8.36
CA GLY A 22 4.77 -9.07 -6.94
C GLY A 22 3.64 -9.78 -6.22
N GLU A 23 3.84 -9.99 -4.93
CA GLU A 23 2.82 -10.48 -4.03
C GLU A 23 1.89 -9.34 -3.63
N VAL A 24 0.58 -9.59 -3.70
CA VAL A 24 -0.45 -8.65 -3.27
C VAL A 24 -1.22 -9.29 -2.12
N ILE A 25 -1.20 -8.64 -0.97
CA ILE A 25 -1.91 -9.08 0.24
C ILE A 25 -3.02 -8.07 0.53
N SER A 26 -4.25 -8.43 0.16
CA SER A 26 -5.44 -7.63 0.46
C SER A 26 -5.84 -7.81 1.93
N SER A 27 -6.29 -6.74 2.58
CA SER A 27 -6.71 -6.77 3.98
C SER A 27 -5.64 -7.34 4.93
N ALA A 28 -4.37 -6.98 4.71
CA ALA A 28 -3.24 -7.51 5.48
C ALA A 28 -3.32 -7.07 6.95
N ASP A 29 -3.33 -8.02 7.88
CA ASP A 29 -3.31 -7.76 9.31
C ASP A 29 -1.92 -7.29 9.77
N VAL A 30 -1.86 -6.09 10.35
CA VAL A 30 -0.57 -5.49 10.77
C VAL A 30 -0.28 -5.72 12.25
N THR A 31 -1.32 -5.86 13.08
CA THR A 31 -1.21 -6.01 14.53
C THR A 31 -2.31 -6.91 15.10
N SER A 32 -2.17 -7.31 16.36
CA SER A 32 -3.18 -8.06 17.12
C SER A 32 -4.51 -7.32 17.31
N GLU A 33 -4.56 -6.01 17.00
CA GLU A 33 -5.76 -5.17 17.12
C GLU A 33 -6.65 -5.18 15.84
N ARG A 34 -6.43 -6.12 14.90
CA ARG A 34 -7.15 -6.22 13.62
C ARG A 34 -7.09 -4.93 12.77
N ARG A 35 -5.92 -4.28 12.75
CA ARG A 35 -5.67 -3.18 11.82
C ARG A 35 -5.32 -3.76 10.46
N GLN A 36 -6.23 -3.62 9.51
CA GLN A 36 -6.05 -4.11 8.15
C GLN A 36 -5.53 -3.00 7.25
N ILE A 37 -4.53 -3.31 6.42
CA ILE A 37 -4.15 -2.50 5.27
C ILE A 37 -5.02 -2.92 4.10
N ASP A 38 -5.59 -1.97 3.35
CA ASP A 38 -6.40 -2.32 2.18
C ASP A 38 -5.61 -3.18 1.20
N VAL A 39 -4.39 -2.75 0.83
CA VAL A 39 -3.47 -3.51 0.00
C VAL A 39 -2.02 -3.34 0.48
N LEU A 40 -1.35 -4.46 0.79
CA LEU A 40 0.10 -4.54 0.94
C LEU A 40 0.69 -5.18 -0.32
N PHE A 41 1.57 -4.46 -1.01
CA PHE A 41 2.25 -4.97 -2.21
C PHE A 41 3.74 -5.19 -1.94
N ILE A 42 4.25 -6.35 -2.35
CA ILE A 42 5.66 -6.73 -2.23
C ILE A 42 6.19 -7.06 -3.64
N PRO A 43 6.97 -6.18 -4.28
CA PRO A 43 7.49 -6.43 -5.62
C PRO A 43 8.48 -7.59 -5.61
N THR A 44 8.30 -8.55 -6.52
CA THR A 44 9.24 -9.66 -6.76
C THR A 44 9.93 -9.53 -8.12
N LYS A 45 9.40 -8.67 -9.00
CA LYS A 45 9.92 -8.36 -10.32
C LYS A 45 9.94 -6.84 -10.54
N PRO A 46 10.74 -6.33 -11.49
CA PRO A 46 10.68 -4.93 -11.89
C PRO A 46 9.25 -4.55 -12.30
N VAL A 47 8.69 -3.52 -11.65
CA VAL A 47 7.36 -3.00 -11.97
C VAL A 47 7.49 -1.95 -13.08
N PRO A 48 6.81 -2.09 -14.22
CA PRO A 48 6.93 -1.14 -15.32
C PRO A 48 6.35 0.22 -14.93
N THR A 49 6.99 1.30 -15.36
CA THR A 49 6.60 2.68 -15.02
C THR A 49 6.09 3.47 -16.22
N THR A 50 6.00 2.82 -17.38
CA THR A 50 5.51 3.39 -18.63
C THR A 50 4.01 3.65 -18.55
N PRO A 51 3.50 4.80 -19.05
CA PRO A 51 2.07 5.14 -18.99
C PRO A 51 1.14 4.08 -19.59
N GLU A 52 1.59 3.34 -20.60
CA GLU A 52 0.82 2.34 -21.34
C GLU A 52 0.57 1.05 -20.53
N THR A 53 1.27 0.88 -19.40
CA THR A 53 1.12 -0.30 -18.52
C THR A 53 0.60 0.11 -17.15
N LEU A 54 1.48 0.53 -16.24
CA LEU A 54 1.12 0.93 -14.88
C LEU A 54 1.39 2.43 -14.60
N GLY A 55 2.22 3.09 -15.40
CA GLY A 55 2.49 4.52 -15.27
C GLY A 55 2.85 4.93 -13.84
N LEU A 56 2.01 5.80 -13.25
CA LEU A 56 2.17 6.25 -11.86
C LEU A 56 2.08 5.09 -10.86
N LEU A 57 1.12 4.17 -11.02
CA LEU A 57 0.98 3.01 -10.12
C LEU A 57 2.28 2.20 -10.06
N GLY A 58 2.92 2.01 -11.20
CA GLY A 58 4.22 1.37 -11.28
C GLY A 58 5.30 2.11 -10.49
N LYS A 59 5.35 3.44 -10.59
CA LYS A 59 6.30 4.28 -9.84
C LYS A 59 6.07 4.20 -8.33
N LEU A 60 4.84 4.02 -7.87
CA LEU A 60 4.48 3.89 -6.45
C LEU A 60 4.85 2.50 -5.89
N ALA A 61 4.94 1.49 -6.76
CA ALA A 61 5.13 0.08 -6.44
C ALA A 61 6.59 -0.40 -6.63
N GLN A 62 7.56 0.51 -6.71
CA GLN A 62 8.98 0.16 -6.92
C GLN A 62 9.64 -0.53 -5.71
N THR A 63 9.05 -0.36 -4.53
CA THR A 63 9.44 -1.02 -3.27
C THR A 63 8.19 -1.60 -2.64
N THR A 64 8.32 -2.35 -1.54
CA THR A 64 7.16 -2.72 -0.74
C THR A 64 6.33 -1.46 -0.45
N CYS A 65 5.01 -1.54 -0.61
CA CYS A 65 4.16 -0.40 -0.34
C CYS A 65 2.79 -0.79 0.21
N LEU A 66 2.26 0.09 1.04
CA LEU A 66 0.93 0.03 1.63
C LEU A 66 0.06 1.01 0.85
N LEU A 67 -1.08 0.57 0.36
CA LEU A 67 -2.08 1.43 -0.26
C LEU A 67 -3.32 1.44 0.63
N GLU A 68 -3.73 2.62 1.05
CA GLU A 68 -4.93 2.87 1.86
C GLU A 68 -5.85 3.78 1.08
N VAL A 69 -7.10 3.37 0.88
CA VAL A 69 -8.07 4.09 0.06
C VAL A 69 -9.27 4.52 0.87
N TYR A 70 -9.46 5.83 0.94
CA TYR A 70 -10.53 6.44 1.71
C TYR A 70 -11.63 6.99 0.79
N ARG A 71 -12.88 6.68 1.15
CA ARG A 71 -14.07 7.21 0.47
C ARG A 71 -14.35 8.68 0.78
N ASN A 72 -13.90 9.13 1.94
CA ASN A 72 -14.05 10.50 2.43
C ASN A 72 -12.66 11.15 2.56
N PRO A 73 -12.59 12.49 2.66
CA PRO A 73 -11.36 13.16 3.06
C PRO A 73 -10.78 12.51 4.31
N VAL A 74 -9.48 12.19 4.25
CA VAL A 74 -8.80 11.44 5.30
C VAL A 74 -8.69 12.31 6.54
N THR A 75 -9.14 11.80 7.68
CA THR A 75 -9.03 12.53 8.96
C THR A 75 -7.60 12.46 9.48
N SER A 76 -7.22 13.40 10.36
CA SER A 76 -5.90 13.36 10.99
C SER A 76 -5.69 12.07 11.82
N GLU A 77 -6.77 11.51 12.38
CA GLU A 77 -6.74 10.22 13.08
C GLU A 77 -6.43 9.06 12.15
N GLN A 78 -7.09 9.00 10.99
CA GLN A 78 -6.84 7.99 9.97
C GLN A 78 -5.40 8.07 9.42
N ILE A 79 -4.87 9.28 9.22
CA ILE A 79 -3.47 9.47 8.84
C ILE A 79 -2.53 8.92 9.90
N ARG A 80 -2.77 9.23 11.19
CA ARG A 80 -1.97 8.68 12.30
C ARG A 80 -2.03 7.16 12.35
N ASP A 81 -3.19 6.57 12.10
CA ASP A 81 -3.34 5.11 12.03
C ASP A 81 -2.54 4.51 10.86
N CYS A 82 -2.63 5.10 9.66
CA CYS A 82 -1.84 4.67 8.50
C CYS A 82 -0.33 4.72 8.78
N ILE A 83 0.14 5.78 9.44
CA ILE A 83 1.55 5.92 9.84
C ILE A 83 1.92 4.82 10.83
N GLY A 84 1.05 4.52 11.81
CA GLY A 84 1.25 3.41 12.75
C GLY A 84 1.38 2.06 12.05
N LYS A 85 0.53 1.80 11.04
CA LYS A 85 0.61 0.59 10.19
C LYS A 85 1.94 0.53 9.45
N LEU A 86 2.34 1.63 8.80
CA LEU A 86 3.61 1.72 8.08
C LEU A 86 4.81 1.38 8.98
N ILE A 87 4.90 2.03 10.14
CA ILE A 87 5.98 1.81 11.11
C ILE A 87 6.03 0.34 11.53
N SER A 88 4.86 -0.27 11.78
CA SER A 88 4.77 -1.68 12.17
C SER A 88 5.30 -2.62 11.08
N VAL A 89 4.91 -2.40 9.82
CA VAL A 89 5.41 -3.19 8.67
C VAL A 89 6.92 -3.01 8.49
N GLN A 90 7.42 -1.78 8.56
CA GLN A 90 8.86 -1.49 8.47
C GLN A 90 9.64 -2.20 9.58
N GLN A 91 9.16 -2.15 10.83
CA GLN A 91 9.79 -2.82 11.95
C GLN A 91 9.83 -4.34 11.78
N ASN A 92 8.76 -4.94 11.25
CA ASN A 92 8.72 -6.38 10.98
C ASN A 92 9.76 -6.77 9.92
N GLN A 93 9.84 -6.04 8.80
CA GLN A 93 10.85 -6.30 7.78
C GLN A 93 12.28 -6.12 8.30
N ILE A 94 12.53 -5.10 9.12
CA ILE A 94 13.85 -4.89 9.73
C ILE A 94 14.20 -6.06 10.67
N LYS A 95 13.24 -6.55 11.47
CA LYS A 95 13.45 -7.70 12.36
C LYS A 95 13.75 -8.97 11.56
N GLU A 96 13.04 -9.21 10.46
CA GLU A 96 13.28 -10.34 9.56
C GLU A 96 14.66 -10.27 8.91
N ALA A 97 15.02 -9.13 8.33
CA ALA A 97 16.35 -8.94 7.75
C ALA A 97 17.48 -9.12 8.77
N LYS A 98 17.29 -8.65 10.02
CA LYS A 98 18.26 -8.91 11.11
C LYS A 98 18.42 -10.40 11.39
N ARG A 99 17.33 -11.18 11.38
CA ARG A 99 17.39 -12.65 11.54
C ARG A 99 18.15 -13.31 10.39
N GLU A 100 18.00 -12.78 9.18
CA GLU A 100 18.70 -13.22 7.97
C GLU A 100 20.12 -12.64 7.81
N ARG A 101 20.58 -11.82 8.77
CA ARG A 101 21.87 -11.08 8.70
C ARG A 101 22.01 -10.20 7.46
N ARG A 102 20.89 -9.66 6.99
CA ARG A 102 20.81 -8.72 5.86
C ARG A 102 20.60 -7.30 6.37
N LEU A 103 21.16 -6.34 5.64
CA LEU A 103 20.89 -4.91 5.83
C LEU A 103 19.82 -4.47 4.82
N ILE A 104 18.83 -3.71 5.29
CA ILE A 104 17.86 -3.04 4.42
C ILE A 104 18.24 -1.55 4.38
N PRO A 105 18.57 -0.97 3.22
CA PRO A 105 18.77 0.45 3.10
C PRO A 105 17.44 1.20 3.23
N GLU A 106 17.49 2.45 3.72
CA GLU A 106 16.31 3.31 3.91
C GLU A 106 15.46 3.42 2.63
N SER A 107 16.10 3.44 1.47
CA SER A 107 15.45 3.53 0.15
C SER A 107 14.59 2.32 -0.21
N GLN A 108 14.81 1.17 0.44
CA GLN A 108 14.04 -0.07 0.25
C GLN A 108 12.99 -0.29 1.34
N LEU A 109 12.89 0.60 2.32
CA LEU A 109 11.84 0.50 3.32
C LEU A 109 10.45 0.67 2.69
N PRO A 110 9.43 -0.01 3.24
CA PRO A 110 8.06 0.14 2.82
C PRO A 110 7.62 1.60 2.75
N LYS A 111 6.80 1.91 1.74
CA LYS A 111 6.20 3.24 1.54
C LYS A 111 4.69 3.19 1.76
N LEU A 112 4.11 4.29 2.24
CA LEU A 112 2.68 4.42 2.42
C LEU A 112 2.10 5.36 1.36
N TRP A 113 1.04 4.92 0.70
CA TRP A 113 0.28 5.70 -0.26
C TRP A 113 -1.17 5.81 0.22
N ILE A 114 -1.57 7.02 0.59
CA ILE A 114 -2.94 7.32 0.96
C ILE A 114 -3.63 7.97 -0.23
N LYS A 115 -4.72 7.36 -0.72
CA LYS A 115 -5.56 7.92 -1.76
C LYS A 115 -6.94 8.22 -1.19
N TYR A 116 -7.37 9.47 -1.29
CA TYR A 116 -8.78 9.82 -1.07
C TYR A 116 -9.45 10.08 -2.42
N LEU A 117 -10.68 9.59 -2.58
CA LEU A 117 -11.48 9.79 -3.78
C LEU A 117 -12.62 10.78 -3.48
N GLY A 118 -12.26 12.05 -3.25
CA GLY A 118 -13.21 13.15 -3.08
C GLY A 118 -13.24 14.08 -4.30
N LYS A 119 -14.31 14.87 -4.47
CA LYS A 119 -14.29 16.00 -5.41
C LYS A 119 -13.09 16.89 -5.06
N ILE A 120 -12.22 17.10 -6.04
CA ILE A 120 -11.00 17.90 -5.91
C ILE A 120 -11.41 19.33 -5.56
N ASN A 121 -11.40 19.65 -4.27
CA ASN A 121 -11.25 21.02 -3.78
C ASN A 121 -9.86 21.06 -3.13
N CYS A 122 -8.83 21.10 -3.98
CA CYS A 122 -7.47 21.38 -3.55
C CYS A 122 -7.40 22.85 -3.11
N ILE A 123 -7.15 23.08 -1.82
CA ILE A 123 -6.47 24.29 -1.35
C ILE A 123 -5.08 23.80 -0.93
N PHE A 124 -4.05 24.40 -1.54
CA PHE A 124 -2.64 24.11 -1.33
C PHE A 124 -2.19 24.38 0.09
#